data_AF-A0A562RRR2-F1
#
_entry.id   AF-A0A562RRR2-F1
#
_cell.length_a   1.000
_cell.length_b   1.000
_cell.length_c   1.000
_cell.angle_alpha   90.00
_cell.angle_beta   90.00
_cell.angle_gamma   90.00
#
_symmetry.space_group_name_H-M   'P 1'
#
loop_
_entity.id
_entity.type
_entity.pdbx_description
1 polymer ?
#
loop_
_entity_poly.entity_id
_entity_poly.type
_entity_poly.pdbx_seq_one_letter_code
_entity_poly.pdbx_strand_id
1 'polypeptide(L)' 'MLGKSYLTKQASLLLEFARTTSDSDLSAKLISKAADLKSQADPLPDKDQGPKAPDVSPDAPAGS' A
#
# COMPACT_ATOMS: atom_id res chain seq x y z
N MET A 1 -0.59 -4.78 -10.51
CA MET A 1 -0.99 -4.40 -9.14
C MET A 1 -2.46 -4.73 -8.98
N LEU A 2 -2.83 -5.59 -8.02
CA LEU A 2 -4.23 -5.81 -7.66
C LEU A 2 -4.82 -4.49 -7.12
N GLY A 3 -6.05 -4.15 -7.49
CA GLY A 3 -6.67 -2.91 -7.02
C GLY A 3 -6.94 -2.94 -5.51
N LYS A 4 -6.86 -1.78 -4.85
CA LYS A 4 -7.15 -1.62 -3.41
C LYS A 4 -8.46 -2.30 -3.00
N SER A 5 -9.52 -2.10 -3.80
CA SER A 5 -10.85 -2.71 -3.55
C SER A 5 -10.80 -4.24 -3.52
N TYR A 6 -9.99 -4.87 -4.37
CA TYR A 6 -9.84 -6.32 -4.40
C TYR A 6 -9.08 -6.82 -3.16
N LEU A 7 -8.00 -6.15 -2.76
CA LEU A 7 -7.24 -6.48 -1.54
C LEU A 7 -8.10 -6.32 -0.29
N THR A 8 -8.90 -5.26 -0.19
CA THR A 8 -9.83 -5.05 0.93
C THR A 8 -10.89 -6.15 0.98
N LYS A 9 -11.50 -6.50 -0.16
CA LYS A 9 -12.49 -7.59 -0.23
C LYS A 9 -11.90 -8.93 0.21
N GLN A 10 -10.69 -9.25 -0.23
CA GLN A 10 -10.01 -10.48 0.19
C GLN A 10 -9.68 -10.46 1.68
N ALA A 11 -9.20 -9.35 2.24
CA ALA A 11 -8.95 -9.23 3.66
C ALA A 11 -10.22 -9.44 4.50
N SER A 12 -11.35 -8.85 4.09
CA SER A 12 -12.64 -9.07 4.75
C SER A 12 -13.08 -10.54 4.72
N LEU A 13 -12.92 -11.21 3.57
CA LEU A 13 -13.27 -12.62 3.42
C LEU A 13 -12.40 -13.52 4.32
N LEU A 14 -11.09 -13.28 4.39
CA LEU A 14 -10.20 -14.02 5.27
C LEU A 14 -10.59 -13.87 6.75
N LEU A 15 -11.01 -12.68 7.17
CA LEU A 15 -11.49 -12.45 8.54
C LEU A 15 -12.81 -13.18 8.83
N GLU A 16 -13.71 -13.29 7.85
CA GLU A 16 -14.94 -14.08 7.98
C GLU A 16 -14.63 -15.57 8.15
N PHE A 17 -13.73 -16.12 7.33
CA PHE A 17 -13.28 -17.50 7.48
C PHE A 17 -12.57 -17.76 8.82
N ALA A 18 -11.76 -16.81 9.28
CA ALA A 18 -11.06 -16.93 10.56
C ALA A 18 -12.03 -17.03 11.76
N ARG A 19 -13.22 -16.43 11.65
CA ARG A 19 -14.27 -16.46 12.69
C ARG A 19 -15.15 -17.71 12.65
N THR A 20 -15.21 -18.38 11.51
CA THR A 20 -16.09 -19.55 11.31
C THR A 20 -15.36 -20.87 11.52
N THR A 21 -14.03 -20.89 11.39
CA THR A 21 -13.22 -22.07 11.72
C THR A 21 -13.04 -22.24 13.23
N SER A 22 -13.02 -23.49 13.71
CA SER A 22 -12.63 -23.84 15.09
C SER A 22 -11.15 -24.17 15.24
N ASP A 23 -10.41 -24.19 14.12
CA ASP A 23 -8.96 -24.39 14.13
C ASP A 23 -8.25 -23.06 14.42
N SER A 24 -7.67 -22.96 15.62
CA SER A 24 -6.97 -21.77 16.09
C SER A 24 -5.73 -21.41 15.27
N ASP A 25 -4.99 -22.41 14.77
CA ASP A 25 -3.78 -22.19 13.97
C ASP A 25 -4.14 -21.65 12.59
N LEU A 26 -5.18 -22.23 11.98
CA LEU A 26 -5.75 -21.75 10.72
C LEU A 26 -6.33 -20.33 10.88
N SER A 27 -7.07 -20.06 11.96
CA SER A 27 -7.62 -18.73 12.25
C SER A 27 -6.52 -17.68 12.35
N ALA A 28 -5.44 -17.98 13.07
CA ALA A 28 -4.28 -17.08 13.20
C ALA A 28 -3.61 -16.79 11.84
N LYS A 29 -3.44 -17.81 10.99
CA LYS A 29 -2.88 -17.65 9.64
C LYS A 29 -3.75 -16.78 8.74
N LEU A 30 -5.07 -16.96 8.81
CA LEU A 30 -6.03 -16.15 8.05
C LEU A 30 -6.01 -14.68 8.49
N ILE A 31 -5.99 -14.42 9.80
CA ILE A 31 -5.88 -13.06 10.36
C ILE A 31 -4.57 -12.40 9.93
N SER A 32 -3.44 -13.12 10.05
CA SER A 32 -2.13 -12.64 9.64
C SER A 32 -2.12 -12.26 8.15
N LYS A 33 -2.68 -13.11 7.29
CA LYS A 33 -2.78 -12.83 5.85
C LYS A 33 -3.69 -11.65 5.54
N ALA A 34 -4.81 -11.50 6.25
CA ALA A 34 -5.70 -10.34 6.09
C ALA A 34 -5.01 -9.02 6.45
N ALA A 35 -4.18 -9.01 7.49
CA ALA A 35 -3.40 -7.85 7.89
C ALA A 35 -2.36 -7.46 6.82
N ASP A 36 -1.66 -8.43 6.23
CA ASP A 36 -0.73 -8.21 5.14
C ASP A 36 -1.41 -7.60 3.90
N LEU A 37 -2.56 -8.14 3.49
CA LEU A 37 -3.34 -7.58 2.39
C LEU A 37 -3.83 -6.16 2.65
N LYS A 38 -4.17 -5.83 3.90
CA LYS A 38 -4.56 -4.46 4.30
C LYS A 38 -3.35 -3.51 4.21
N SER A 39 -2.17 -3.96 4.63
CA SER A 39 -0.92 -3.19 4.52
C SER A 39 -0.56 -2.89 3.06
N GLN A 40 -0.75 -3.85 2.15
CA GLN A 40 -0.57 -3.63 0.72
C GLN A 40 -1.59 -2.68 0.08
N ALA A 41 -2.80 -2.58 0.66
CA ALA A 41 -3.84 -1.67 0.20
C ALA A 41 -3.68 -0.25 0.75
N ASP A 42 -2.98 -0.10 1.88
CA ASP A 42 -2.67 1.18 2.48
C ASP A 42 -1.73 1.96 1.54
N PRO A 43 -2.10 3.18 1.12
CA PRO A 43 -1.16 4.00 0.38
C PRO A 43 0.08 4.22 1.25
N LEU A 44 1.28 3.94 0.73
CA LEU A 44 2.49 4.46 1.35
C LEU A 44 2.31 5.97 1.56
N PRO A 45 2.74 6.53 2.71
CA PRO A 45 2.82 7.97 2.85
C PRO A 45 3.64 8.48 1.67
N ASP A 46 3.08 9.46 0.96
CA ASP A 46 3.64 10.06 -0.23
C ASP A 46 5.12 10.38 0.02
N LYS A 47 6.01 9.60 -0.61
CA LYS A 47 7.46 9.80 -0.52
C LYS A 47 7.92 10.96 -1.41
N ASP A 48 6.99 11.74 -1.98
CA ASP A 48 7.25 12.84 -2.89
C ASP A 48 7.47 14.18 -2.18
N GLN A 49 7.70 14.17 -0.86
CA GLN A 49 8.40 15.27 -0.18
C GLN A 49 9.93 15.12 -0.27
N GLY A 50 10.44 14.60 -1.40
CA GLY A 50 11.85 14.79 -1.76
C GLY A 50 12.13 16.30 -1.94
N PRO A 51 13.33 16.79 -1.59
CA PRO A 51 13.63 18.22 -1.65
C PRO A 51 13.35 18.75 -3.07
N LYS A 52 12.48 19.75 -3.16
CA LYS A 52 12.19 20.48 -4.39
C LYS A 52 13.53 20.89 -5.02
N ALA A 53 13.79 20.42 -6.24
CA ALA A 53 15.02 20.75 -6.95
C ALA A 53 15.15 22.28 -7.02
N PRO A 54 16.32 22.85 -6.66
CA PRO A 54 16.55 24.27 -6.83
C PRO A 54 16.40 24.59 -8.32
N ASP A 55 15.53 25.54 -8.62
CA ASP A 55 15.26 26.02 -9.98
C ASP A 55 16.57 26.51 -10.60
N VAL A 56 17.11 25.76 -11.56
CA VAL A 56 18.31 26.16 -12.31
C VAL A 56 17.88 27.02 -13.49
N SER A 57 18.14 28.34 -13.41
CA SER A 57 17.90 29.27 -14.52
C SER A 57 18.64 28.81 -15.78
N PRO A 58 17.96 28.69 -16.94
CA PRO A 58 18.65 28.45 -18.20
C PRO A 58 19.37 29.73 -18.65
N ASP A 59 20.69 29.60 -18.76
CA ASP A 59 21.62 30.28 -19.67
C ASP A 59 21.08 31.52 -20.41
N ALA A 60 21.62 32.70 -20.07
CA ALA A 60 21.46 33.90 -20.86
C ALA A 60 22.39 33.84 -22.09
N PRO A 61 21.89 33.91 -23.33
CA PRO A 61 22.77 34.03 -24.48
C PRO A 61 23.15 35.51 -24.66
N ALA A 62 24.39 35.87 -24.31
CA ALA A 62 24.99 37.12 -24.75
C ALA A 62 25.75 36.87 -26.06
N GLY A 63 25.02 36.96 -27.18
CA GLY A 63 25.59 37.05 -28.52
C GLY A 63 25.72 38.50 -28.96
N SER A 64 26.96 38.87 -29.30
CA SER A 64 27.45 39.97 -30.18
C SER A 64 27.17 41.43 -29.82
#